data_AF-A0A2E3RGZ8-F1
#
_entry.id   AF-A0A2E3RGZ8-F1
#
_cell.length_a   1.000
_cell.length_b   1.000
_cell.length_c   1.000
_cell.angle_alpha   90.00
_cell.angle_beta   90.00
_cell.angle_gamma   90.00
#
_symmetry.space_group_name_H-M   'P 1'
#
loop_
_entity.id
_entity.type
_entity.pdbx_description
1 polymer ?
#
loop_
_entity_poly.entity_id
_entity_poly.type
_entity_poly.pdbx_seq_one_letter_code
_entity_poly.pdbx_strand_id
1 'polypeptide(L)'
;MLPTPSLGGLLHSEAINETVPLYSAGPIDSVDFKIFIEDSSGVLAAVPVFEQTFTELDSGTSLVFDSGPLFAQAENLLTNDVDDIVTVYVGPLSTTYNESSFFGLTPDFYGNQLTSIEAHLDTIDIVPLGQILTMHVAQLDFTGTLEIHGQSLPEPGGMLLGISGLLGLLGLCSRQRIHATSR
;
A
#
# COMPACT_ATOMS: atom_id res chain seq x y z
N MET A 1 25.83 -17.07 -2.00
CA MET A 1 25.06 -16.18 -1.11
C MET A 1 23.76 -15.91 -1.82
N LEU A 2 22.64 -16.37 -1.28
CA LEU A 2 21.33 -15.94 -1.77
C LEU A 2 21.21 -14.43 -1.49
N PRO A 3 20.66 -13.63 -2.42
CA PRO A 3 20.43 -12.22 -2.16
C PRO A 3 19.48 -12.13 -0.97
N THR A 4 19.92 -11.45 0.09
CA THR A 4 19.02 -11.00 1.15
C THR A 4 17.93 -10.20 0.45
N PRO A 5 16.63 -10.51 0.63
CA PRO A 5 15.60 -9.61 0.14
C PRO A 5 15.89 -8.25 0.77
N SER A 6 16.15 -7.24 -0.07
CA SER A 6 16.11 -5.86 0.38
C SER A 6 14.70 -5.66 0.92
N LEU A 7 14.58 -5.58 2.24
CA LEU A 7 13.41 -4.96 2.86
C LEU A 7 13.31 -3.58 2.22
N GLY A 8 12.26 -3.36 1.44
CA GLY A 8 11.99 -2.06 0.83
C GLY A 8 12.00 -0.97 1.89
N GLY A 9 12.42 0.24 1.51
CA GLY A 9 12.33 1.40 2.38
C GLY A 9 10.94 2.03 2.32
N LEU A 10 10.64 2.89 3.29
CA LEU A 10 9.43 3.70 3.29
C LEU A 10 9.43 4.63 2.06
N LEU A 11 8.42 4.48 1.19
CA LEU A 11 8.19 5.32 0.02
C LEU A 11 7.17 6.43 0.31
N HIS A 12 6.14 6.12 1.11
CA HIS A 12 5.08 7.06 1.45
C HIS A 12 4.52 6.78 2.85
N SER A 13 4.10 7.84 3.53
CA SER A 13 3.46 7.77 4.84
C SER A 13 2.42 8.88 4.95
N GLU A 14 1.20 8.52 5.33
CA GLU A 14 0.10 9.45 5.55
C GLU A 14 -0.56 9.16 6.90
N ALA A 15 -0.79 10.20 7.70
CA ALA A 15 -1.51 10.06 8.95
C ALA A 15 -3.02 9.93 8.68
N ILE A 16 -3.68 9.01 9.37
CA ILE A 16 -5.12 8.85 9.36
C ILE A 16 -5.67 9.42 10.66
N ASN A 17 -6.63 10.34 10.57
CA ASN A 17 -7.29 10.92 11.72
C ASN A 17 -8.73 11.24 11.35
N GLU A 18 -9.61 10.26 11.58
CA GLU A 18 -10.97 10.25 11.06
C GLU A 18 -11.97 10.06 12.19
N THR A 19 -13.07 10.79 12.10
CA THR A 19 -14.27 10.58 12.92
C THR A 19 -15.41 10.19 11.97
N VAL A 20 -15.84 8.93 12.04
CA VAL A 20 -16.81 8.36 11.11
C VAL A 20 -18.14 8.14 11.83
N PRO A 21 -19.25 8.74 11.37
CA PRO A 21 -20.57 8.41 11.90
C PRO A 21 -20.99 7.01 11.40
N LEU A 22 -21.43 6.15 12.31
CA LEU A 22 -21.84 4.79 12.00
C LEU A 22 -23.33 4.59 12.27
N TYR A 23 -23.99 3.91 11.34
CA TYR A 23 -25.40 3.57 11.41
C TYR A 23 -25.59 2.09 11.11
N SER A 24 -26.29 1.36 11.99
CA SER A 24 -26.50 -0.07 11.81
C SER A 24 -27.88 -0.52 12.28
N ALA A 25 -28.40 -1.59 11.67
CA ALA A 25 -29.61 -2.26 12.12
C ALA A 25 -29.42 -3.01 13.45
N GLY A 26 -28.18 -3.24 13.88
CA GLY A 26 -27.82 -3.88 15.16
C GLY A 26 -26.76 -3.10 15.93
N PRO A 27 -26.47 -3.49 17.18
CA PRO A 27 -25.34 -2.93 17.93
C PRO A 27 -24.04 -3.03 17.13
N ILE A 28 -23.19 -2.02 17.25
CA ILE A 28 -21.88 -1.96 16.60
C ILE A 28 -20.85 -2.29 17.68
N ASP A 29 -20.18 -3.42 17.52
CA ASP A 29 -19.07 -3.88 18.35
C ASP A 29 -17.78 -4.06 17.53
N SER A 30 -17.88 -3.89 16.21
CA SER A 30 -16.82 -4.12 15.26
C SER A 30 -17.00 -3.29 13.97
N VAL A 31 -15.89 -3.05 13.28
CA VAL A 31 -15.82 -2.26 12.04
C VAL A 31 -14.96 -2.99 11.00
N ASP A 32 -15.32 -2.87 9.73
CA ASP A 32 -14.49 -3.38 8.63
C ASP A 32 -13.53 -2.29 8.14
N PHE A 33 -12.25 -2.63 8.05
CA PHE A 33 -11.23 -1.82 7.40
C PHE A 33 -10.90 -2.43 6.03
N LYS A 34 -10.91 -1.59 4.99
CA LYS A 34 -10.66 -2.01 3.61
C LYS A 34 -9.78 -0.98 2.92
N ILE A 35 -8.88 -1.43 2.06
CA ILE A 35 -8.12 -0.57 1.15
C ILE A 35 -8.56 -0.89 -0.28
N PHE A 36 -8.90 0.17 -1.00
CA PHE A 36 -9.25 0.17 -2.40
C PHE A 36 -8.18 0.91 -3.19
N ILE A 37 -7.92 0.42 -4.39
CA ILE A 37 -7.11 1.12 -5.37
C ILE A 37 -7.96 1.26 -6.62
N GLU A 38 -8.10 2.48 -7.09
CA GLU A 38 -8.86 2.87 -8.26
C GLU A 38 -7.91 3.44 -9.30
N ASP A 39 -8.15 3.07 -10.57
CA ASP A 39 -7.43 3.68 -11.67
C ASP A 39 -7.95 5.10 -11.95
N SER A 40 -7.11 5.93 -12.57
CA SER A 40 -7.45 7.31 -12.96
C SER A 40 -8.72 7.43 -13.81
N SER A 41 -9.13 6.34 -14.47
CA SER A 41 -10.33 6.28 -15.31
C SER A 41 -11.62 5.97 -14.53
N GLY A 42 -11.52 5.54 -13.27
CA GLY A 42 -12.64 5.11 -12.42
C GLY A 42 -13.37 3.87 -12.94
N VAL A 43 -12.73 3.10 -13.84
CA VAL A 43 -13.33 1.97 -14.57
C VAL A 43 -12.96 0.63 -13.93
N LEU A 44 -11.78 0.52 -13.34
CA LEU A 44 -11.33 -0.73 -12.77
C LEU A 44 -11.66 -0.80 -11.29
N ALA A 45 -12.50 -1.79 -10.99
CA ALA A 45 -13.02 -2.16 -9.69
C ALA A 45 -12.08 -1.77 -8.55
N ALA A 46 -12.60 -1.02 -7.59
CA ALA A 46 -12.06 -0.89 -6.25
C ALA A 46 -11.65 -2.29 -5.78
N VAL A 47 -10.37 -2.65 -5.95
CA VAL A 47 -9.88 -3.97 -5.59
C VAL A 47 -9.80 -3.93 -4.08
N PRO A 48 -10.62 -4.67 -3.33
CA PRO A 48 -10.38 -4.80 -1.91
C PRO A 48 -9.05 -5.55 -1.81
N VAL A 49 -7.97 -4.81 -1.57
CA VAL A 49 -6.63 -5.40 -1.41
C VAL A 49 -6.64 -6.23 -0.12
N PHE A 50 -7.52 -5.86 0.82
CA PHE A 50 -7.77 -6.57 2.06
C PHE A 50 -9.10 -6.17 2.69
N GLU A 51 -9.68 -7.10 3.46
CA GLU A 51 -10.84 -6.90 4.32
C GLU A 51 -10.55 -7.57 5.67
N GLN A 52 -10.60 -6.79 6.75
CA GLN A 52 -10.56 -7.34 8.10
C GLN A 52 -11.52 -6.57 8.99
N THR A 53 -12.17 -7.35 9.86
CA THR A 53 -13.03 -6.84 10.91
C THR A 53 -12.19 -6.58 12.17
N PHE A 54 -12.32 -5.37 12.71
CA PHE A 54 -11.65 -4.87 13.91
C PHE A 54 -12.65 -4.63 15.02
N THR A 55 -12.15 -4.70 16.25
CA THR A 55 -12.78 -4.26 17.48
C THR A 55 -11.86 -3.26 18.18
N GLU A 56 -12.35 -2.58 19.23
CA GLU A 56 -11.50 -1.68 20.04
C GLU A 56 -10.25 -2.38 20.61
N LEU A 57 -10.34 -3.70 20.83
CA LEU A 57 -9.24 -4.53 21.35
C LEU A 57 -8.06 -4.67 20.38
N ASP A 58 -8.28 -4.36 19.11
CA ASP A 58 -7.27 -4.42 18.06
C ASP A 58 -6.50 -3.08 17.92
N SER A 59 -6.74 -2.11 18.80
CA SER A 59 -5.96 -0.86 18.86
C SER A 59 -4.47 -1.14 19.12
N GLY A 60 -3.60 -0.43 18.41
CA GLY A 60 -2.15 -0.62 18.44
C GLY A 60 -1.66 -1.80 17.59
N THR A 61 -2.49 -2.32 16.68
CA THR A 61 -2.09 -3.34 15.72
C THR A 61 -1.75 -2.73 14.37
N SER A 62 -0.88 -3.41 13.63
CA SER A 62 -0.51 -3.05 12.26
C SER A 62 -1.01 -4.13 11.30
N LEU A 63 -1.57 -3.68 10.19
CA LEU A 63 -2.01 -4.53 9.10
C LEU A 63 -1.01 -4.45 7.98
N VAL A 64 -0.41 -5.58 7.62
CA VAL A 64 0.62 -5.63 6.58
C VAL A 64 0.10 -6.41 5.38
N PHE A 65 0.13 -5.77 4.21
CA PHE A 65 -0.21 -6.35 2.92
C PHE A 65 1.05 -6.44 2.07
N ASP A 66 1.59 -7.65 1.91
CA ASP A 66 2.89 -7.86 1.27
C ASP A 66 2.91 -8.96 0.19
N SER A 67 1.77 -9.65 -0.02
CA SER A 67 1.75 -10.86 -0.85
C SER A 67 0.35 -11.23 -1.38
N GLY A 68 0.33 -12.08 -2.41
CA GLY A 68 -0.88 -12.63 -3.02
C GLY A 68 -1.34 -11.94 -4.31
N PRO A 69 -2.37 -12.47 -4.99
CA PRO A 69 -2.83 -11.95 -6.28
C PRO A 69 -3.38 -10.52 -6.21
N LEU A 70 -4.05 -10.17 -5.10
CA LEU A 70 -4.61 -8.83 -4.87
C LEU A 70 -3.49 -7.80 -4.65
N PHE A 71 -2.46 -8.15 -3.89
CA PHE A 71 -1.27 -7.31 -3.74
C PHE A 71 -0.55 -7.09 -5.06
N ALA A 72 -0.37 -8.14 -5.88
CA ALA A 72 0.25 -8.00 -7.20
C ALA A 72 -0.57 -7.10 -8.15
N GLN A 73 -1.89 -7.11 -8.05
CA GLN A 73 -2.76 -6.22 -8.81
C GLN A 73 -2.65 -4.76 -8.31
N ALA A 74 -2.68 -4.58 -6.99
CA ALA A 74 -2.46 -3.29 -6.33
C ALA A 74 -1.12 -2.66 -6.71
N GLU A 75 -0.03 -3.42 -6.60
CA GLU A 75 1.31 -2.99 -7.01
C GLU A 75 1.36 -2.60 -8.49
N ASN A 76 0.75 -3.40 -9.36
CA ASN A 76 0.73 -3.13 -10.79
C ASN A 76 0.01 -1.82 -11.12
N LEU A 77 -1.11 -1.51 -10.47
CA LEU A 77 -1.78 -0.22 -10.64
C LEU A 77 -0.81 0.89 -10.21
N LEU A 78 -0.47 0.91 -8.92
CA LEU A 78 0.29 1.98 -8.28
C LEU A 78 1.68 2.28 -8.88
N THR A 79 2.23 1.38 -9.69
CA THR A 79 3.55 1.53 -10.32
C THR A 79 3.52 1.76 -11.84
N ASN A 80 2.36 1.60 -12.49
CA ASN A 80 2.24 1.73 -13.96
C ASN A 80 1.37 2.90 -14.43
N ASP A 81 0.56 3.53 -13.57
CA ASP A 81 -0.16 4.76 -13.88
C ASP A 81 0.18 5.87 -12.86
N VAL A 82 0.06 7.13 -13.28
CA VAL A 82 0.51 8.32 -12.52
C VAL A 82 -0.62 8.93 -11.68
N ASP A 83 -1.88 8.58 -11.99
CA ASP A 83 -3.07 9.21 -11.43
C ASP A 83 -3.96 8.21 -10.66
N ASP A 84 -3.37 7.12 -10.14
CA ASP A 84 -4.11 6.15 -9.34
C ASP A 84 -4.48 6.69 -7.96
N ILE A 85 -5.65 6.25 -7.46
CA ILE A 85 -6.17 6.67 -6.16
C ILE A 85 -6.16 5.49 -5.20
N VAL A 86 -5.44 5.63 -4.08
CA VAL A 86 -5.55 4.73 -2.94
C VAL A 86 -6.60 5.29 -2.00
N THR A 87 -7.67 4.52 -1.78
CA THR A 87 -8.75 4.91 -0.89
C THR A 87 -8.87 3.91 0.25
N VAL A 88 -8.93 4.38 1.49
CA VAL A 88 -9.21 3.54 2.66
C VAL A 88 -10.64 3.73 3.11
N TYR A 89 -11.29 2.62 3.45
CA TYR A 89 -12.65 2.56 3.96
C TYR A 89 -12.65 1.99 5.38
N VAL A 90 -13.38 2.64 6.28
CA VAL A 90 -13.63 2.13 7.63
C VAL A 90 -15.10 2.32 7.97
N GLY A 91 -15.85 1.24 8.13
CA GLY A 91 -17.30 1.33 8.34
C GLY A 91 -17.90 0.15 9.10
N PRO A 92 -19.21 0.15 9.37
CA PRO A 92 -19.86 -0.97 10.00
C PRO A 92 -19.80 -2.19 9.09
N LEU A 93 -19.85 -3.39 9.68
CA LEU A 93 -19.91 -4.66 8.96
C LEU A 93 -21.11 -4.66 8.00
N SER A 94 -20.86 -4.46 6.70
CA SER A 94 -21.88 -4.21 5.70
C SER A 94 -21.42 -4.70 4.33
N THR A 95 -22.36 -5.23 3.55
CA THR A 95 -22.16 -5.58 2.13
C THR A 95 -22.30 -4.38 1.19
N THR A 96 -22.62 -3.18 1.71
CA THR A 96 -22.90 -1.97 0.93
C THR A 96 -22.03 -0.81 1.42
N TYR A 97 -21.21 -0.25 0.53
CA TYR A 97 -20.09 0.69 0.79
C TYR A 97 -20.49 2.16 0.99
N ASN A 98 -21.75 2.47 1.22
CA ASN A 98 -22.25 3.78 0.79
C ASN A 98 -21.91 4.98 1.69
N GLU A 99 -21.46 4.85 2.95
CA GLU A 99 -21.52 5.99 3.88
C GLU A 99 -20.45 6.00 5.00
N SER A 100 -19.16 5.84 4.68
CA SER A 100 -18.08 6.02 5.68
C SER A 100 -16.86 6.71 5.08
N SER A 101 -15.99 7.27 5.95
CA SER A 101 -14.92 8.17 5.52
C SER A 101 -13.98 7.50 4.53
N PHE A 102 -13.77 8.20 3.42
CA PHE A 102 -12.83 7.88 2.37
C PHE A 102 -11.77 8.98 2.38
N PHE A 103 -10.51 8.63 2.64
CA PHE A 103 -9.39 9.49 2.30
C PHE A 103 -8.69 8.88 1.09
N GLY A 104 -8.54 9.69 0.04
CA GLY A 104 -7.92 9.32 -1.23
C GLY A 104 -6.53 9.91 -1.32
N LEU A 105 -5.54 9.10 -1.65
CA LEU A 105 -4.18 9.53 -1.97
C LEU A 105 -3.95 9.33 -3.46
N THR A 106 -3.24 10.26 -4.11
CA THR A 106 -2.76 10.12 -5.49
C THR A 106 -1.23 9.94 -5.51
N PRO A 107 -0.69 8.84 -4.96
CA PRO A 107 0.74 8.63 -4.96
C PRO A 107 1.21 8.12 -6.33
N ASP A 108 2.31 8.69 -6.84
CA ASP A 108 3.00 8.20 -8.03
C ASP A 108 4.23 7.38 -7.58
N PHE A 109 4.16 6.06 -7.75
CA PHE A 109 5.28 5.16 -7.49
C PHE A 109 5.95 4.65 -8.76
N TYR A 110 5.78 5.34 -9.89
CA TYR A 110 6.42 4.96 -11.14
C TYR A 110 7.93 4.70 -10.98
N GLY A 111 8.39 3.56 -11.50
CA GLY A 111 9.78 3.15 -11.40
C GLY A 111 10.19 2.55 -10.04
N ASN A 112 9.25 2.34 -9.12
CA ASN A 112 9.47 1.57 -7.90
C ASN A 112 8.86 0.16 -8.03
N GLN A 113 9.35 -0.74 -7.18
CA GLN A 113 8.71 -2.00 -6.85
C GLN A 113 8.16 -1.88 -5.44
N LEU A 114 6.86 -2.16 -5.24
CA LEU A 114 6.27 -2.11 -3.91
C LEU A 114 6.53 -3.42 -3.19
N THR A 115 6.88 -3.34 -1.90
CA THR A 115 7.11 -4.52 -1.06
C THR A 115 6.00 -4.73 -0.05
N SER A 116 5.37 -3.66 0.43
CA SER A 116 4.20 -3.76 1.30
C SER A 116 3.40 -2.47 1.36
N ILE A 117 2.12 -2.61 1.70
CA ILE A 117 1.24 -1.54 2.16
C ILE A 117 0.90 -1.88 3.61
N GLU A 118 1.13 -0.96 4.53
CA GLU A 118 0.93 -1.17 5.96
C GLU A 118 -0.02 -0.11 6.54
N ALA A 119 -1.03 -0.53 7.29
CA ALA A 119 -1.89 0.37 8.04
C ALA A 119 -1.66 0.16 9.53
N HIS A 120 -1.04 1.13 10.20
CA HIS A 120 -0.89 1.18 11.64
C HIS A 120 -2.15 1.79 12.24
N LEU A 121 -2.84 1.03 13.10
CA LEU A 121 -4.10 1.46 13.72
C LEU A 121 -3.81 1.81 15.17
N ASP A 122 -3.49 3.08 15.46
CA ASP A 122 -3.06 3.51 16.79
C ASP A 122 -4.22 3.48 17.80
N THR A 123 -5.40 3.95 17.39
CA THR A 123 -6.59 3.99 18.25
C THR A 123 -7.84 3.77 17.43
N ILE A 124 -8.70 2.88 17.94
CA ILE A 124 -10.02 2.58 17.42
C ILE A 124 -10.98 2.67 18.61
N ASP A 125 -11.86 3.67 18.62
CA ASP A 125 -12.86 3.88 19.68
C ASP A 125 -14.26 3.90 19.07
N ILE A 126 -15.14 3.00 19.51
CA ILE A 126 -16.52 2.91 19.03
C ILE A 126 -17.42 3.48 20.11
N VAL A 127 -17.71 4.78 20.01
CA VAL A 127 -18.54 5.50 20.97
C VAL A 127 -20.02 5.31 20.64
N PRO A 128 -20.80 4.58 21.45
CA PRO A 128 -22.23 4.40 21.18
C PRO A 128 -22.98 5.71 21.47
N LEU A 129 -23.68 6.24 20.47
CA LEU A 129 -24.44 7.49 20.60
C LEU A 129 -25.93 7.26 20.92
N GLY A 130 -26.40 6.01 20.78
CA GLY A 130 -27.75 5.59 21.15
C GLY A 130 -28.50 4.93 20.00
N GLN A 131 -29.80 5.18 19.93
CA GLN A 131 -30.67 4.65 18.89
C GLN A 131 -31.58 5.75 18.32
N ILE A 132 -31.75 5.75 16.99
CA ILE A 132 -32.72 6.59 16.29
C ILE A 132 -33.68 5.65 15.56
N LEU A 133 -34.98 5.73 15.89
CA LEU A 133 -36.01 4.80 15.40
C LEU A 133 -35.62 3.34 15.71
N THR A 134 -35.25 2.56 14.69
CA THR A 134 -34.82 1.16 14.79
C THR A 134 -33.32 0.97 14.48
N MET A 135 -32.57 2.06 14.36
CA MET A 135 -31.15 2.04 14.00
C MET A 135 -30.28 2.39 15.21
N HIS A 136 -29.21 1.65 15.39
CA HIS A 136 -28.15 1.97 16.33
C HIS A 136 -27.23 3.01 15.69
N VAL A 137 -26.85 4.01 16.49
CA VAL A 137 -25.96 5.08 16.08
C VAL A 137 -24.72 5.03 16.95
N ALA A 138 -23.56 5.04 16.33
CA ALA A 138 -22.27 5.14 16.98
C ALA A 138 -21.40 6.15 16.23
N GLN A 139 -20.33 6.58 16.89
CA GLN A 139 -19.24 7.30 16.28
C GLN A 139 -18.01 6.42 16.38
N LEU A 140 -17.27 6.31 15.28
CA LEU A 140 -15.95 5.69 15.28
C LEU A 140 -14.91 6.80 15.25
N ASP A 141 -14.09 6.87 16.28
CA ASP A 141 -12.88 7.69 16.28
C ASP A 141 -11.68 6.81 15.94
N PHE A 142 -10.97 7.17 14.88
CA PHE A 142 -9.93 6.36 14.28
C PHE A 142 -8.67 7.20 14.03
N THR A 143 -7.56 6.80 14.65
CA THR A 143 -6.23 7.39 14.39
C THR A 143 -5.23 6.33 14.01
N GLY A 144 -4.38 6.63 13.04
CA GLY A 144 -3.37 5.69 12.56
C GLY A 144 -2.44 6.29 11.53
N THR A 145 -1.72 5.43 10.82
CA THR A 145 -0.84 5.82 9.71
C THR A 145 -0.92 4.77 8.60
N LEU A 146 -1.05 5.20 7.36
CA LEU A 146 -0.87 4.36 6.18
C LEU A 146 0.56 4.54 5.67
N GLU A 147 1.29 3.45 5.51
CA GLU A 147 2.66 3.43 5.00
C GLU A 147 2.75 2.54 3.76
N ILE A 148 3.51 2.99 2.77
CA ILE A 148 3.81 2.20 1.57
C ILE A 148 5.32 2.04 1.50
N HIS A 149 5.76 0.79 1.41
CA HIS A 149 7.17 0.41 1.37
C HIS A 149 7.53 -0.18 0.03
N GLY A 150 8.76 0.04 -0.40
CA GLY A 150 9.25 -0.49 -1.66
C GLY A 150 10.68 -0.09 -1.96
N GLN A 151 11.10 -0.27 -3.21
CA GLN A 151 12.45 0.02 -3.65
C GLN A 151 12.44 0.58 -5.06
N SER A 152 13.34 1.53 -5.33
CA SER A 152 13.56 2.01 -6.69
C SER A 152 14.09 0.88 -7.57
N LEU A 153 13.47 0.65 -8.71
CA LEU A 153 14.01 -0.25 -9.73
C LEU A 153 15.21 0.45 -10.41
N PRO A 154 16.31 -0.26 -10.68
CA PRO A 154 17.42 0.34 -11.40
C PRO A 154 16.96 0.77 -12.78
N GLU A 155 17.24 2.02 -13.16
CA GLU A 155 16.91 2.50 -14.49
C GLU A 155 17.56 1.60 -15.56
N PRO A 156 16.82 1.19 -16.61
CA PRO A 156 17.36 0.38 -17.69
C PRO A 156 18.64 0.99 -18.31
N GLY A 157 18.73 2.32 -18.36
CA GLY A 157 19.90 3.05 -18.84
C GLY A 157 21.15 2.85 -17.97
N GLY A 158 20.99 2.83 -16.64
CA GLY A 158 22.09 2.59 -15.69
C GLY A 158 22.67 1.18 -15.79
N MET A 159 21.80 0.18 -15.98
CA MET A 159 22.24 -1.20 -16.21
C MET A 159 22.98 -1.35 -17.54
N LEU A 160 22.49 -0.75 -18.62
CA LEU A 160 23.15 -0.80 -19.93
C LEU A 160 24.50 -0.09 -19.93
N LEU A 161 24.62 1.06 -19.26
CA LEU A 161 25.89 1.77 -19.08
C LEU A 161 26.87 0.97 -18.23
N GLY A 162 26.40 0.35 -17.15
CA GLY A 162 27.19 -0.52 -16.29
C GLY A 162 27.75 -1.73 -17.04
N ILE A 163 26.90 -2.44 -17.80
CA ILE A 163 27.32 -3.60 -18.62
C ILE A 163 28.28 -3.16 -19.72
N SER A 164 27.99 -2.06 -20.42
CA SER A 164 28.85 -1.54 -21.48
C SER A 164 30.23 -1.12 -20.95
N GLY A 165 30.27 -0.46 -19.79
CA GLY A 165 31.52 -0.10 -19.11
C GLY A 165 32.33 -1.31 -18.67
N LEU A 166 31.67 -2.35 -18.14
CA LEU A 166 32.32 -3.59 -17.72
C LEU A 166 32.91 -4.36 -18.91
N LEU A 167 32.16 -4.45 -20.02
CA LEU A 167 32.64 -5.06 -21.26
C LEU A 167 33.81 -4.28 -21.86
N GLY A 168 33.77 -2.94 -21.80
CA GLY A 168 34.89 -2.08 -22.21
C GLY A 168 36.16 -2.34 -21.40
N LEU A 169 36.05 -2.46 -20.07
CA LEU A 169 37.17 -2.77 -19.18
C LEU A 169 37.75 -4.17 -19.42
N LEU A 170 36.90 -5.19 -19.58
CA LEU A 170 37.35 -6.55 -19.91
C LEU A 170 38.04 -6.62 -21.28
N GLY A 171 37.55 -5.86 -22.27
CA GLY A 171 38.18 -5.68 -23.57
C GLY A 171 39.56 -5.02 -23.48
N LEU A 172 39.74 -4.03 -22.61
CA LEU A 172 41.03 -3.38 -22.37
C LEU A 172 42.02 -4.30 -21.63
N CYS A 173 41.56 -5.02 -20.60
CA CYS A 173 42.39 -5.95 -19.83
C CYS A 173 42.86 -7.14 -20.67
N SER A 174 42.03 -7.66 -21.59
CA SER A 174 42.42 -8.74 -22.51
C SER A 174 43.45 -8.28 -23.55
N ARG A 175 43.33 -7.05 -24.09
CA ARG A 175 44.32 -6.48 -25.01
C ARG A 175 45.68 -6.22 -24.36
N GLN A 176 45.70 -5.79 -23.10
CA GLN A 176 46.96 -5.62 -22.35
C GLN A 176 47.69 -6.95 -22.12
N ARG A 177 46.96 -8.05 -21.89
CA ARG A 177 47.54 -9.39 -21.73
C ARG A 177 48.22 -9.91 -22.99
N ILE A 178 47.61 -9.69 -24.16
CA ILE A 178 48.16 -10.14 -25.46
C ILE A 178 49.46 -9.40 -25.80
N HIS A 179 49.52 -8.09 -25.53
CA HIS A 179 50.74 -7.29 -25.72
C HIS A 179 51.85 -7.59 -24.72
N ALA A 180 51.54 -8.09 -23.52
CA ALA A 180 52.54 -8.48 -22.53
C ALA A 180 53.25 -9.81 -22.87
N THR A 181 52.64 -10.68 -23.69
CA THR A 181 53.21 -11.98 -24.12
C THR A 181 53.94 -11.95 -25.46
N SER A 182 53.98 -10.80 -26.16
CA SER A 182 54.63 -10.68 -27.48
C SER A 182 56.02 -10.02 -27.42
N ARG A 183 56.71 -10.10 -26.28
CA ARG A 183 58.11 -9.68 -26.12
C ARG A 183 58.97 -10.84 -25.69
#